data_AF-A0A7S7NQJ3-F1
#
_entry.id   AF-A0A7S7NQJ3-F1
#
_cell.length_a   1.000
_cell.length_b   1.000
_cell.length_c   1.000
_cell.angle_alpha   90.00
_cell.angle_beta   90.00
_cell.angle_gamma   90.00
#
_symmetry.space_group_name_H-M   'P 1'
#
loop_
_entity.id
_entity.type
_entity.pdbx_description
1 polymer ?
#
loop_
_entity_poly.entity_id
_entity_poly.type
_entity_poly.pdbx_seq_one_letter_code
_entity_poly.pdbx_strand_id
1 'polypeptide(L)'
;MYINSWNIFLSTLLQEIGNKPTGLGEKKKRFQEFAEGLGVCNRVPLLLYAYDEYRRLSAVGDSFSSRPVEVSCYSILISSILEAGIKPDQAQAVEILSRSHHNCGHGSDVEPPVRLAEQAFKNQPYSTALYDATAAYKETLRPTRSSTAQNVKRKLSWILWHDPRNVERNCYTSRMQSDIHNMASETAFRWQWLLRHSTTGLSGAGGKSWLKEGRKRLALLGESEFLARLDEWITVPDQRVKITPTGSCFLRLLVWYGSLLHEDRSLPILVRLANVRWLHPEPATKVISALAWLLRTSGTEGFRPEIEAICRAWSTESIEVERLKTIHFPIQSQMDQSADQEVARRTNDLLEEQAGQAFSMLNTIAAQTGAHVDTVLEYWRIRQAVTQRETPEDVPVPTQESAGSGEN
;
A
#
# COMPACT_ATOMS: atom_id res chain seq x y z
N MET A 1 11.79 -20.00 36.79
CA MET A 1 12.60 -18.75 36.74
C MET A 1 11.89 -17.64 35.95
N TYR A 2 11.33 -17.91 34.77
CA TYR A 2 10.68 -16.88 33.93
C TYR A 2 9.42 -16.22 34.51
N ILE A 3 8.63 -16.93 35.31
CA ILE A 3 7.40 -16.41 35.94
C ILE A 3 7.71 -15.23 36.88
N ASN A 4 8.82 -15.25 37.62
CA ASN A 4 9.17 -14.16 38.54
C ASN A 4 9.57 -12.89 37.78
N SER A 5 10.41 -13.02 36.74
CA SER A 5 10.77 -11.89 35.88
C SER A 5 9.58 -11.33 35.10
N TRP A 6 8.66 -12.21 34.67
CA TRP A 6 7.38 -11.81 34.07
C TRP A 6 6.50 -11.06 35.06
N ASN A 7 6.33 -11.58 36.28
CA ASN A 7 5.55 -10.92 37.32
C ASN A 7 6.14 -9.56 37.69
N ILE A 8 7.46 -9.39 37.64
CA ILE A 8 8.15 -8.09 37.83
C ILE A 8 7.86 -7.13 36.67
N PHE A 9 7.91 -7.62 35.43
CA PHE A 9 7.59 -6.79 34.25
C PHE A 9 6.10 -6.40 34.24
N LEU A 10 5.21 -7.35 34.48
CA LEU A 10 3.78 -7.15 34.57
C LEU A 10 3.44 -6.23 35.75
N SER A 11 4.06 -6.40 36.92
CA SER A 11 3.88 -5.48 38.04
C SER A 11 4.40 -4.08 37.72
N THR A 12 5.49 -3.94 36.96
CA THR A 12 6.00 -2.63 36.51
C THR A 12 5.04 -1.97 35.52
N LEU A 13 4.45 -2.73 34.59
CA LEU A 13 3.41 -2.26 33.68
C LEU A 13 2.12 -1.87 34.41
N LEU A 14 1.72 -2.65 35.42
CA LEU A 14 0.46 -2.49 36.16
C LEU A 14 0.53 -1.46 37.32
N GLN A 15 1.65 -1.35 38.05
CA GLN A 15 1.80 -0.39 39.17
C GLN A 15 1.69 1.07 38.72
N GLU A 16 2.05 1.37 37.47
CA GLU A 16 1.95 2.72 36.91
C GLU A 16 0.58 3.08 36.34
N ILE A 17 -0.34 2.12 36.28
CA ILE A 17 -1.76 2.39 35.98
C ILE A 17 -2.39 3.25 37.10
N GLY A 18 -1.75 3.31 38.27
CA GLY A 18 -2.13 4.12 39.43
C GLY A 18 -1.20 5.28 39.81
N ASN A 19 0.03 5.38 39.29
CA ASN A 19 0.99 6.43 39.67
C ASN A 19 1.87 6.88 38.49
N LYS A 20 2.22 8.19 38.47
CA LYS A 20 2.88 9.02 37.42
C LYS A 20 3.51 8.26 36.22
N PRO A 21 3.26 8.70 34.97
CA PRO A 21 3.76 8.03 33.77
C PRO A 21 5.28 8.09 33.69
N THR A 22 5.97 6.93 33.73
CA THR A 22 7.31 6.87 33.16
C THR A 22 7.22 6.96 31.64
N GLY A 23 8.24 7.55 31.02
CA GLY A 23 8.30 7.72 29.57
C GLY A 23 8.30 6.36 28.85
N LEU A 24 7.56 6.26 27.74
CA LEU A 24 7.45 5.08 26.88
C LEU A 24 8.81 4.42 26.55
N GLY A 25 9.87 5.22 26.46
CA GLY A 25 11.24 4.75 26.18
C GLY A 25 11.85 3.88 27.27
N GLU A 26 11.61 4.16 28.56
CA GLU A 26 12.17 3.35 29.65
C GLU A 26 11.48 1.97 29.72
N LYS A 27 10.17 1.94 29.47
CA LYS A 27 9.36 0.71 29.41
C LYS A 27 9.87 -0.22 28.31
N LYS A 28 10.10 0.37 27.14
CA LYS A 28 10.66 -0.32 25.98
C LYS A 28 12.05 -0.90 26.28
N LYS A 29 12.92 -0.12 26.93
CA LYS A 29 14.28 -0.57 27.30
C LYS A 29 14.25 -1.75 28.28
N ARG A 30 13.48 -1.68 29.36
CA ARG A 30 13.38 -2.79 30.35
C ARG A 30 12.79 -4.06 29.72
N PHE A 31 11.83 -3.90 28.81
CA PHE A 31 11.29 -5.03 28.06
C PHE A 31 12.34 -5.66 27.14
N GLN A 32 13.13 -4.84 26.44
CA GLN A 32 14.22 -5.32 25.60
C GLN A 32 15.26 -6.10 26.43
N GLU A 33 15.71 -5.55 27.57
CA GLU A 33 16.64 -6.23 28.49
C GLU A 33 16.08 -7.58 28.99
N PHE A 34 14.79 -7.61 29.34
CA PHE A 34 14.11 -8.86 29.71
C PHE A 34 14.08 -9.86 28.55
N ALA A 35 13.67 -9.42 27.36
CA ALA A 35 13.58 -10.27 26.17
C ALA A 35 14.96 -10.81 25.75
N GLU A 36 16.02 -10.01 25.90
CA GLU A 36 17.40 -10.41 25.65
C GLU A 36 17.84 -11.55 26.58
N GLY A 37 17.44 -11.50 27.87
CA GLY A 37 17.70 -12.55 28.85
C GLY A 37 16.93 -13.85 28.63
N LEU A 38 15.92 -13.86 27.74
CA LEU A 38 15.22 -15.08 27.32
C LEU A 38 15.99 -15.78 26.19
N GLY A 39 16.09 -17.10 26.26
CA GLY A 39 16.49 -17.91 25.10
C GLY A 39 15.57 -17.63 23.91
N VAL A 40 16.13 -17.57 22.70
CA VAL A 40 15.41 -17.15 21.47
C VAL A 40 14.11 -17.93 21.25
N CYS A 41 14.10 -19.23 21.54
CA CYS A 41 12.93 -20.10 21.42
C CYS A 41 11.79 -19.76 22.40
N ASN A 42 12.09 -19.12 23.53
CA ASN A 42 11.11 -18.78 24.56
C ASN A 42 10.57 -17.36 24.43
N ARG A 43 11.19 -16.51 23.60
CA ARG A 43 10.79 -15.11 23.44
C ARG A 43 9.35 -15.02 22.95
N VAL A 44 9.05 -15.50 21.74
CA VAL A 44 7.69 -15.36 21.17
C VAL A 44 6.60 -16.03 22.03
N PRO A 45 6.73 -17.28 22.50
CA PRO A 45 5.72 -17.90 23.36
C PRO A 45 5.43 -17.09 24.64
N LEU A 46 6.47 -16.56 25.28
CA LEU A 46 6.29 -15.76 26.49
C LEU A 46 5.61 -14.42 26.19
N LEU A 47 5.90 -13.81 25.04
CA LEU A 47 5.24 -12.57 24.61
C LEU A 47 3.77 -12.77 24.23
N LEU A 48 3.43 -13.94 23.70
CA LEU A 48 2.04 -14.31 23.43
C LEU A 48 1.29 -14.59 24.73
N TYR A 49 1.91 -15.32 25.68
CA TYR A 49 1.35 -15.52 27.02
C TYR A 49 1.13 -14.19 27.75
N ALA A 50 2.11 -13.30 27.67
CA ALA A 50 2.07 -11.94 28.20
C ALA A 50 0.85 -11.16 27.71
N TYR A 51 0.59 -11.24 26.41
CA TYR A 51 -0.54 -10.58 25.78
C TYR A 51 -1.88 -11.18 26.21
N ASP A 52 -1.99 -12.51 26.28
CA ASP A 52 -3.21 -13.16 26.74
C ASP A 52 -3.57 -12.76 28.17
N GLU A 53 -2.57 -12.77 29.06
CA GLU A 53 -2.78 -12.42 30.46
C GLU A 53 -3.19 -10.94 30.60
N TYR A 54 -2.59 -10.07 29.80
CA TYR A 54 -3.02 -8.67 29.71
C TYR A 54 -4.47 -8.54 29.26
N ARG A 55 -4.87 -9.21 28.17
CA ARG A 55 -6.26 -9.17 27.66
C ARG A 55 -7.25 -9.72 28.69
N ARG A 56 -6.90 -10.83 29.33
CA ARG A 56 -7.70 -11.44 30.39
C ARG A 56 -7.94 -10.46 31.54
N LEU A 57 -6.91 -9.76 31.98
CA LEU A 57 -7.01 -8.74 33.03
C LEU A 57 -7.85 -7.53 32.58
N SER A 58 -7.71 -7.09 31.33
CA SER A 58 -8.54 -5.99 30.77
C SER A 58 -10.01 -6.35 30.65
N ALA A 59 -10.35 -7.62 30.36
CA ALA A 59 -11.73 -8.06 30.21
C ALA A 59 -12.51 -8.16 31.54
N VAL A 60 -11.82 -8.28 32.68
CA VAL A 60 -12.44 -8.44 34.01
C VAL A 60 -12.79 -7.09 34.66
N GLY A 61 -12.30 -5.96 34.12
CA GLY A 61 -12.57 -4.63 34.65
C GLY A 61 -13.71 -3.89 33.95
N ASP A 62 -14.91 -3.89 34.55
CA ASP A 62 -16.07 -3.10 34.07
C ASP A 62 -15.81 -1.58 33.99
N SER A 63 -14.75 -1.08 34.63
CA SER A 63 -14.34 0.33 34.62
C SER A 63 -13.13 0.65 33.72
N PHE A 64 -12.57 -0.35 33.03
CA PHE A 64 -11.36 -0.19 32.21
C PHE A 64 -11.63 -0.08 30.70
N SER A 65 -12.89 -0.22 30.27
CA SER A 65 -13.37 -0.20 28.89
C SER A 65 -13.11 1.10 28.11
N SER A 66 -12.52 2.12 28.74
CA SER A 66 -12.18 3.41 28.12
C SER A 66 -10.67 3.70 28.01
N ARG A 67 -9.77 2.78 28.40
CA ARG A 67 -8.32 3.11 28.44
C ARG A 67 -7.58 2.76 27.13
N PRO A 68 -6.85 3.73 26.50
CA PRO A 68 -5.93 3.53 25.36
C PRO A 68 -4.76 2.54 25.55
N VAL A 69 -4.72 1.82 26.68
CA VAL A 69 -3.55 1.10 27.18
C VAL A 69 -3.39 -0.28 26.52
N GLU A 70 -4.48 -0.90 26.07
CA GLU A 70 -4.44 -2.22 25.40
C GLU A 70 -3.69 -2.15 24.07
N VAL A 71 -3.89 -1.07 23.33
CA VAL A 71 -3.17 -0.77 22.09
C VAL A 71 -1.66 -0.60 22.36
N SER A 72 -1.30 -0.01 23.50
CA SER A 72 0.11 0.29 23.82
C SER A 72 0.91 -0.98 24.10
N CYS A 73 0.39 -1.93 24.89
CA CYS A 73 1.15 -3.11 25.28
C CYS A 73 1.45 -4.03 24.10
N TYR A 74 0.46 -4.36 23.27
CA TYR A 74 0.67 -5.24 22.11
C TYR A 74 1.62 -4.63 21.07
N SER A 75 1.44 -3.34 20.80
CA SER A 75 2.31 -2.58 19.90
C SER A 75 3.76 -2.53 20.39
N ILE A 76 3.97 -2.33 21.70
CA ILE A 76 5.30 -2.39 22.33
C ILE A 76 5.90 -3.79 22.17
N LEU A 77 5.12 -4.84 22.43
CA LEU A 77 5.56 -6.23 22.33
C LEU A 77 6.04 -6.56 20.92
N ILE A 78 5.23 -6.29 19.89
CA ILE A 78 5.59 -6.61 18.50
C ILE A 78 6.72 -5.70 17.99
N SER A 79 6.67 -4.40 18.30
CA SER A 79 7.76 -3.49 17.90
C SER A 79 9.09 -3.95 18.48
N SER A 80 9.09 -4.43 19.72
CA SER A 80 10.27 -4.97 20.37
C SER A 80 10.73 -6.30 19.75
N ILE A 81 9.84 -7.18 19.30
CA ILE A 81 10.21 -8.39 18.53
C ILE A 81 10.97 -8.00 17.27
N LEU A 82 10.45 -7.03 16.52
CA LEU A 82 11.07 -6.57 15.29
C LEU A 82 12.41 -5.89 15.52
N GLU A 83 12.51 -5.04 16.53
CA GLU A 83 13.74 -4.32 16.86
C GLU A 83 14.83 -5.25 17.40
N ALA A 84 14.45 -6.26 18.18
CA ALA A 84 15.36 -7.30 18.64
C ALA A 84 15.79 -8.26 17.50
N GLY A 85 15.29 -8.09 16.27
CA GLY A 85 15.61 -8.92 15.12
C GLY A 85 15.16 -10.39 15.28
N ILE A 86 14.21 -10.65 16.19
CA ILE A 86 13.69 -12.00 16.45
C ILE A 86 12.89 -12.43 15.23
N LYS A 87 13.25 -13.58 14.66
CA LYS A 87 12.59 -14.15 13.49
C LYS A 87 11.61 -15.24 13.98
N PRO A 88 10.30 -14.97 14.05
CA PRO A 88 9.35 -16.01 14.41
C PRO A 88 9.38 -17.12 13.36
N ASP A 89 9.17 -18.35 13.80
CA ASP A 89 8.83 -19.43 12.88
C ASP A 89 7.40 -19.25 12.32
N GLN A 90 6.97 -20.15 11.43
CA GLN A 90 5.66 -20.04 10.79
C GLN A 90 4.50 -20.16 11.79
N ALA A 91 4.59 -21.06 12.77
CA ALA A 91 3.53 -21.26 13.76
C ALA A 91 3.41 -20.03 14.67
N GLN A 92 4.54 -19.50 15.11
CA GLN A 92 4.63 -18.27 15.89
C GLN A 92 4.08 -17.06 15.13
N ALA A 93 4.40 -16.91 13.84
CA ALA A 93 3.90 -15.79 13.05
C ALA A 93 2.38 -15.88 12.83
N VAL A 94 1.86 -17.09 12.60
CA VAL A 94 0.40 -17.35 12.53
C VAL A 94 -0.27 -16.96 13.84
N GLU A 95 0.32 -17.36 14.98
CA GLU A 95 -0.24 -17.08 16.31
C GLU A 95 -0.21 -15.59 16.67
N ILE A 96 0.86 -14.89 16.31
CA ILE A 96 0.92 -13.43 16.44
C ILE A 96 -0.20 -12.80 15.61
N LEU A 97 -0.32 -13.18 14.34
CA LEU A 97 -1.31 -12.58 13.43
C LEU A 97 -2.75 -12.86 13.87
N SER A 98 -3.06 -14.09 14.30
CA SER A 98 -4.41 -14.50 14.73
C SER A 98 -4.87 -13.77 15.99
N ARG A 99 -3.94 -13.44 16.88
CA ARG A 99 -4.23 -12.74 18.14
C ARG A 99 -4.17 -11.21 18.02
N SER A 100 -3.64 -10.69 16.93
CA SER A 100 -3.51 -9.26 16.71
C SER A 100 -4.88 -8.58 16.64
N HIS A 101 -5.02 -7.44 17.33
CA HIS A 101 -6.27 -6.66 17.34
C HIS A 101 -5.99 -5.17 17.51
N HIS A 102 -6.64 -4.32 16.70
CA HIS A 102 -6.48 -2.86 16.77
C HIS A 102 -7.82 -2.14 16.65
N ASN A 103 -8.07 -1.19 17.55
CA ASN A 103 -9.30 -0.40 17.58
C ASN A 103 -9.13 1.04 17.07
N CYS A 104 -7.99 1.66 17.35
CA CYS A 104 -7.74 3.04 16.93
C CYS A 104 -7.07 3.12 15.54
N GLY A 105 -6.30 2.08 15.20
CA GLY A 105 -5.45 1.94 14.01
C GLY A 105 -4.76 3.22 13.56
N HIS A 106 -4.36 4.05 14.52
CA HIS A 106 -3.45 5.16 14.31
C HIS A 106 -2.02 4.61 14.47
N GLY A 107 -1.21 4.75 13.43
CA GLY A 107 0.23 4.58 13.54
C GLY A 107 0.80 3.28 12.95
N SER A 108 2.05 3.03 13.33
CA SER A 108 2.93 1.95 12.89
C SER A 108 2.62 0.60 13.56
N ASP A 109 1.56 0.50 14.35
CA ASP A 109 1.21 -0.67 15.16
C ASP A 109 0.48 -1.78 14.39
N VAL A 110 -0.29 -1.40 13.37
CA VAL A 110 -1.07 -2.35 12.55
C VAL A 110 -0.23 -3.15 11.56
N GLU A 111 0.93 -2.63 11.16
CA GLU A 111 1.83 -3.25 10.18
C GLU A 111 2.69 -4.42 10.71
N PRO A 112 3.26 -4.36 11.93
CA PRO A 112 4.27 -5.31 12.31
C PRO A 112 3.81 -6.80 12.44
N PRO A 113 2.56 -7.15 12.81
CA PRO A 113 2.08 -8.54 12.66
C PRO A 113 2.25 -9.08 11.24
N VAL A 114 1.93 -8.26 10.23
CA VAL A 114 2.00 -8.65 8.82
C VAL A 114 3.45 -8.80 8.38
N ARG A 115 4.34 -7.90 8.82
CA ARG A 115 5.78 -8.00 8.51
C ARG A 115 6.41 -9.28 9.07
N LEU A 116 6.02 -9.67 10.28
CA LEU A 116 6.49 -10.92 10.90
C LEU A 116 6.01 -12.14 10.11
N ALA A 117 4.74 -12.14 9.66
CA ALA A 117 4.23 -13.17 8.76
C ALA A 117 4.96 -13.21 7.41
N GLU A 118 5.17 -12.06 6.75
CA GLU A 118 5.94 -11.96 5.50
C GLU A 118 7.37 -12.50 5.66
N GLN A 119 8.00 -12.24 6.81
CA GLN A 119 9.34 -12.73 7.12
C GLN A 119 9.38 -14.25 7.34
N ALA A 120 8.46 -14.79 8.14
CA ALA A 120 8.37 -16.23 8.41
C ALA A 120 8.05 -17.05 7.15
N PHE A 121 7.31 -16.46 6.21
CA PHE A 121 6.90 -17.11 4.96
C PHE A 121 7.68 -16.66 3.71
N LYS A 122 8.82 -15.95 3.90
CA LYS A 122 9.58 -15.35 2.78
C LYS A 122 9.95 -16.34 1.67
N ASN A 123 10.30 -17.57 2.05
CA ASN A 123 10.73 -18.65 1.15
C ASN A 123 9.91 -19.93 1.38
N GLN A 124 8.68 -19.81 1.86
CA GLN A 124 7.83 -20.95 2.19
C GLN A 124 6.43 -20.77 1.60
N PRO A 125 5.73 -21.85 1.21
CA PRO A 125 4.35 -21.78 0.82
C PRO A 125 3.50 -21.25 1.98
N TYR A 126 2.43 -20.52 1.64
CA TYR A 126 1.49 -20.06 2.66
C TYR A 126 0.66 -21.26 3.12
N SER A 127 0.41 -21.33 4.43
CA SER A 127 -0.39 -22.40 5.03
C SER A 127 -1.85 -21.98 5.16
N THR A 128 -2.75 -22.95 5.26
CA THR A 128 -4.17 -22.70 5.60
C THR A 128 -4.32 -21.88 6.88
N ALA A 129 -3.51 -22.19 7.90
CA ALA A 129 -3.52 -21.46 9.16
C ALA A 129 -3.11 -19.98 9.00
N LEU A 130 -2.17 -19.68 8.10
CA LEU A 130 -1.84 -18.29 7.77
C LEU A 130 -3.01 -17.58 7.11
N TYR A 131 -3.70 -18.23 6.18
CA TYR A 131 -4.88 -17.62 5.53
C TYR A 131 -5.99 -17.34 6.54
N ASP A 132 -6.25 -18.27 7.45
CA ASP A 132 -7.27 -18.08 8.50
C ASP A 132 -6.89 -16.93 9.45
N ALA A 133 -5.63 -16.88 9.91
CA ALA A 133 -5.12 -15.78 10.72
C ALA A 133 -5.16 -14.43 9.98
N THR A 134 -4.83 -14.42 8.69
CA THR A 134 -4.88 -13.24 7.82
C THR A 134 -6.31 -12.71 7.69
N ALA A 135 -7.28 -13.61 7.48
CA ALA A 135 -8.69 -13.25 7.37
C ALA A 135 -9.23 -12.69 8.69
N ALA A 136 -8.94 -13.36 9.82
CA ALA A 136 -9.31 -12.89 11.15
C ALA A 136 -8.73 -11.51 11.45
N TYR A 137 -7.43 -11.32 11.21
CA TYR A 137 -6.78 -10.04 11.46
C TYR A 137 -7.33 -8.93 10.58
N LYS A 138 -7.57 -9.19 9.29
CA LYS A 138 -8.15 -8.22 8.37
C LYS A 138 -9.53 -7.73 8.85
N GLU A 139 -10.35 -8.59 9.43
CA GLU A 139 -11.66 -8.20 9.98
C GLU A 139 -11.52 -7.26 11.19
N THR A 140 -10.51 -7.47 12.04
CA THR A 140 -10.25 -6.54 13.16
C THR A 140 -9.91 -5.11 12.70
N LEU A 141 -9.36 -4.97 11.50
CA LEU A 141 -8.98 -3.67 10.90
C LEU A 141 -10.12 -3.02 10.09
N ARG A 142 -11.30 -3.65 10.02
CA ARG A 142 -12.46 -3.11 9.32
C ARG A 142 -12.90 -1.71 9.79
N PRO A 143 -13.02 -1.40 11.09
CA PRO A 143 -13.44 -0.07 11.53
C PRO A 143 -12.39 1.02 11.25
N THR A 144 -11.12 0.65 11.14
CA THR A 144 -10.02 1.60 10.97
C THR A 144 -9.97 2.20 9.57
N ARG A 145 -9.83 3.53 9.50
CA ARG A 145 -9.75 4.28 8.23
C ARG A 145 -8.40 4.92 7.92
N SER A 146 -7.41 4.83 8.81
CA SER A 146 -6.07 5.39 8.58
C SER A 146 -5.42 4.85 7.31
N SER A 147 -4.57 5.67 6.67
CA SER A 147 -3.81 5.27 5.48
C SER A 147 -2.95 4.02 5.75
N THR A 148 -2.30 3.92 6.91
CA THR A 148 -1.53 2.73 7.30
C THR A 148 -2.40 1.49 7.38
N ALA A 149 -3.57 1.56 8.03
CA ALA A 149 -4.46 0.41 8.10
C ALA A 149 -5.04 0.02 6.74
N GLN A 150 -5.30 0.98 5.85
CA GLN A 150 -5.65 0.67 4.46
C GLN A 150 -4.50 -0.04 3.74
N ASN A 151 -3.25 0.38 3.95
CA ASN A 151 -2.07 -0.30 3.40
C ASN A 151 -1.96 -1.75 3.91
N VAL A 152 -2.14 -1.96 5.21
CA VAL A 152 -2.13 -3.28 5.82
C VAL A 152 -3.28 -4.15 5.28
N LYS A 153 -4.49 -3.62 5.18
CA LYS A 153 -5.63 -4.33 4.56
C LYS A 153 -5.36 -4.72 3.11
N ARG A 154 -4.65 -3.89 2.34
CA ARG A 154 -4.21 -4.24 0.98
C ARG A 154 -3.19 -5.40 0.99
N LYS A 155 -2.20 -5.38 1.89
CA LYS A 155 -1.24 -6.48 2.07
C LYS A 155 -1.94 -7.80 2.47
N LEU A 156 -2.85 -7.74 3.44
CA LEU A 156 -3.64 -8.91 3.86
C LEU A 156 -4.51 -9.44 2.72
N SER A 157 -5.13 -8.55 1.94
CA SER A 157 -5.90 -8.95 0.75
C SER A 157 -5.02 -9.61 -0.32
N TRP A 158 -3.77 -9.19 -0.45
CA TRP A 158 -2.79 -9.82 -1.33
C TRP A 158 -2.41 -11.23 -0.86
N ILE A 159 -2.19 -11.43 0.45
CA ILE A 159 -1.97 -12.77 1.02
C ILE A 159 -3.18 -13.67 0.74
N LEU A 160 -4.40 -13.19 1.01
CA LEU A 160 -5.64 -13.95 0.78
C LEU A 160 -5.93 -14.25 -0.68
N TRP A 161 -5.37 -13.48 -1.62
CA TRP A 161 -5.48 -13.79 -3.05
C TRP A 161 -4.81 -15.11 -3.41
N HIS A 162 -3.82 -15.55 -2.64
CA HIS A 162 -3.18 -16.85 -2.84
C HIS A 162 -3.92 -18.01 -2.15
N ASP A 163 -5.02 -17.75 -1.43
CA ASP A 163 -5.81 -18.79 -0.76
C ASP A 163 -6.67 -19.56 -1.77
N PRO A 164 -6.44 -20.88 -1.96
CA PRO A 164 -7.21 -21.69 -2.91
C PRO A 164 -8.70 -21.78 -2.60
N ARG A 165 -9.11 -21.49 -1.36
CA ARG A 165 -10.51 -21.48 -0.95
C ARG A 165 -11.25 -20.20 -1.40
N ASN A 166 -10.51 -19.15 -1.75
CA ASN A 166 -11.03 -17.80 -1.97
C ASN A 166 -10.69 -17.29 -3.39
N VAL A 167 -11.15 -18.03 -4.40
CA VAL A 167 -11.05 -17.58 -5.80
C VAL A 167 -12.02 -16.42 -6.06
N GLU A 168 -11.51 -15.33 -6.62
CA GLU A 168 -12.30 -14.17 -6.99
C GLU A 168 -13.34 -14.55 -8.06
N ARG A 169 -14.62 -14.29 -7.80
CA ARG A 169 -15.69 -14.56 -8.78
C ARG A 169 -15.89 -13.36 -9.71
N ASN A 170 -16.18 -13.61 -10.98
CA ASN A 170 -16.47 -12.59 -11.98
C ASN A 170 -15.38 -11.50 -12.08
N CYS A 171 -14.11 -11.89 -11.96
CA CYS A 171 -12.94 -11.02 -12.08
C CYS A 171 -12.07 -11.52 -13.26
N TYR A 172 -11.45 -10.62 -14.01
CA TYR A 172 -10.55 -10.97 -15.11
C TYR A 172 -9.40 -11.90 -14.67
N THR A 173 -8.90 -11.73 -13.44
CA THR A 173 -7.79 -12.55 -12.90
C THR A 173 -8.23 -13.85 -12.23
N SER A 174 -9.53 -14.19 -12.23
CA SER A 174 -10.06 -15.38 -11.55
C SER A 174 -9.51 -16.68 -12.13
N ARG A 175 -9.41 -16.76 -13.46
CA ARG A 175 -8.82 -17.90 -14.17
C ARG A 175 -7.36 -18.06 -13.79
N MET A 176 -6.59 -16.97 -13.80
CA MET A 176 -5.15 -16.97 -13.48
C MET A 176 -4.90 -17.45 -12.06
N GLN A 177 -5.73 -16.99 -11.11
CA GLN A 177 -5.72 -17.44 -9.73
C GLN A 177 -6.00 -18.94 -9.63
N SER A 178 -7.03 -19.42 -10.33
CA SER A 178 -7.41 -20.84 -10.37
C SER A 178 -6.31 -21.71 -10.98
N ASP A 179 -5.69 -21.26 -12.06
CA ASP A 179 -4.61 -21.97 -12.73
C ASP A 179 -3.41 -22.13 -11.79
N ILE A 180 -3.02 -21.08 -11.06
CA ILE A 180 -1.94 -21.16 -10.05
C ILE A 180 -2.29 -22.17 -8.95
N HIS A 181 -3.54 -22.22 -8.50
CA HIS A 181 -3.98 -23.16 -7.47
C HIS A 181 -4.05 -24.61 -7.95
N ASN A 182 -4.23 -24.83 -9.25
CA ASN A 182 -4.29 -26.16 -9.88
C ASN A 182 -2.91 -26.68 -10.33
N MET A 183 -1.85 -25.86 -10.26
CA MET A 183 -0.48 -26.30 -10.54
C MET A 183 0.04 -27.27 -9.48
N ALA A 184 1.05 -28.08 -9.85
CA ALA A 184 1.81 -28.85 -8.88
C ALA A 184 2.39 -27.93 -7.79
N SER A 185 2.48 -28.43 -6.55
CA SER A 185 2.81 -27.62 -5.36
C SER A 185 4.09 -26.80 -5.50
N GLU A 186 5.13 -27.36 -6.13
CA GLU A 186 6.39 -26.67 -6.37
C GLU A 186 6.24 -25.53 -7.39
N THR A 187 5.59 -25.79 -8.52
CA THR A 187 5.32 -24.78 -9.56
C THR A 187 4.40 -23.68 -9.04
N ALA A 188 3.33 -24.04 -8.34
CA ALA A 188 2.44 -23.10 -7.67
C ALA A 188 3.23 -22.19 -6.71
N PHE A 189 4.12 -22.77 -5.89
CA PHE A 189 4.96 -21.99 -4.99
C PHE A 189 5.89 -21.03 -5.75
N ARG A 190 6.53 -21.45 -6.84
CA ARG A 190 7.38 -20.56 -7.66
C ARG A 190 6.60 -19.37 -8.21
N TRP A 191 5.39 -19.60 -8.72
CA TRP A 191 4.49 -18.53 -9.16
C TRP A 191 4.08 -17.61 -8.02
N GLN A 192 3.62 -18.17 -6.90
CA GLN A 192 3.26 -17.37 -5.73
C GLN A 192 4.47 -16.57 -5.23
N TRP A 193 5.66 -17.16 -5.19
CA TRP A 193 6.88 -16.50 -4.74
C TRP A 193 7.27 -15.36 -5.67
N LEU A 194 7.20 -15.55 -6.99
CA LEU A 194 7.37 -14.49 -7.98
C LEU A 194 6.42 -13.32 -7.67
N LEU A 195 5.13 -13.62 -7.49
CA LEU A 195 4.09 -12.62 -7.34
C LEU A 195 4.07 -11.95 -5.95
N ARG A 196 4.61 -12.58 -4.90
CA ARG A 196 4.73 -11.98 -3.56
C ARG A 196 5.75 -10.83 -3.49
N HIS A 197 6.63 -10.66 -4.49
CA HIS A 197 7.61 -9.58 -4.50
C HIS A 197 7.03 -8.23 -4.96
N SER A 198 6.00 -7.74 -4.28
CA SER A 198 5.51 -6.38 -4.47
C SER A 198 6.40 -5.42 -3.68
N THR A 199 7.08 -4.48 -4.34
CA THR A 199 7.61 -3.31 -3.61
C THR A 199 6.43 -2.57 -2.99
N THR A 200 6.57 -2.09 -1.75
CA THR A 200 5.50 -1.40 -1.03
C THR A 200 5.14 -0.01 -1.61
N GLY A 201 5.64 0.35 -2.79
CA GLY A 201 5.45 1.64 -3.46
C GLY A 201 5.48 1.54 -4.99
N LEU A 202 4.70 0.62 -5.57
CA LEU A 202 4.64 0.32 -7.02
C LEU A 202 4.03 1.45 -7.90
N SER A 203 4.20 2.72 -7.54
CA SER A 203 3.87 3.84 -8.43
C SER A 203 4.93 4.07 -9.52
N GLY A 204 6.12 3.47 -9.39
CA GLY A 204 7.20 3.59 -10.39
C GLY A 204 7.99 2.30 -10.60
N ALA A 205 8.93 2.35 -11.55
CA ALA A 205 9.87 1.28 -11.86
C ALA A 205 10.61 0.82 -10.59
N GLY A 206 10.68 -0.48 -10.36
CA GLY A 206 11.34 -1.04 -9.18
C GLY A 206 12.82 -0.63 -9.14
N GLY A 207 13.30 -0.23 -7.96
CA GLY A 207 14.72 0.10 -7.75
C GLY A 207 15.65 -1.10 -8.01
N LYS A 208 16.97 -0.87 -7.98
CA LYS A 208 18.01 -1.89 -8.25
C LYS A 208 17.80 -3.19 -7.46
N SER A 209 17.32 -3.11 -6.23
CA SER A 209 17.01 -4.27 -5.38
C SER A 209 15.86 -5.13 -5.93
N TRP A 210 14.80 -4.48 -6.43
CA TRP A 210 13.67 -5.16 -7.05
C TRP A 210 14.07 -5.82 -8.37
N LEU A 211 14.85 -5.14 -9.21
CA LEU A 211 15.35 -5.72 -10.46
C LEU A 211 16.17 -7.00 -10.20
N LYS A 212 17.09 -6.95 -9.23
CA LYS A 212 17.93 -8.09 -8.85
C LYS A 212 17.10 -9.27 -8.35
N GLU A 213 16.21 -9.03 -7.40
CA GLU A 213 15.37 -10.08 -6.82
C GLU A 213 14.34 -10.58 -7.84
N GLY A 214 13.77 -9.70 -8.66
CA GLY A 214 12.80 -10.04 -9.69
C GLY A 214 13.39 -10.98 -10.75
N ARG A 215 14.59 -10.68 -11.26
CA ARG A 215 15.31 -11.57 -12.18
C ARG A 215 15.60 -12.94 -11.54
N LYS A 216 16.03 -12.94 -10.27
CA LYS A 216 16.26 -14.19 -9.53
C LYS A 216 14.99 -15.03 -9.41
N ARG A 217 13.85 -14.42 -9.10
CA ARG A 217 12.55 -15.12 -8.98
C ARG A 217 12.07 -15.65 -10.32
N LEU A 218 12.17 -14.83 -11.36
CA LEU A 218 11.78 -15.20 -12.72
C LEU A 218 12.62 -16.37 -13.25
N ALA A 219 13.93 -16.39 -12.95
CA ALA A 219 14.82 -17.48 -13.33
C ALA A 219 14.44 -18.84 -12.73
N LEU A 220 13.82 -18.89 -11.54
CA LEU A 220 13.34 -20.16 -10.96
C LEU A 220 12.16 -20.75 -11.71
N LEU A 221 11.37 -19.91 -12.38
CA LEU A 221 10.25 -20.34 -13.21
C LEU A 221 10.73 -20.69 -14.64
N GLY A 222 11.67 -19.90 -15.16
CA GLY A 222 12.14 -20.02 -16.53
C GLY A 222 11.36 -19.11 -17.48
N GLU A 223 12.08 -18.42 -18.36
CA GLU A 223 11.50 -17.39 -19.23
C GLU A 223 10.43 -17.95 -20.17
N SER A 224 10.67 -19.13 -20.76
CA SER A 224 9.74 -19.75 -21.70
C SER A 224 8.44 -20.17 -21.02
N GLU A 225 8.50 -20.71 -19.80
CA GLU A 225 7.30 -21.06 -19.03
C GLU A 225 6.51 -19.81 -18.65
N PHE A 226 7.19 -18.75 -18.21
CA PHE A 226 6.55 -17.48 -17.88
C PHE A 226 5.85 -16.88 -19.10
N LEU A 227 6.52 -16.80 -20.25
CA LEU A 227 5.95 -16.25 -21.49
C LEU A 227 4.77 -17.08 -22.00
N ALA A 228 4.88 -18.41 -21.99
CA ALA A 228 3.78 -19.29 -22.38
C ALA A 228 2.55 -19.06 -21.50
N ARG A 229 2.76 -18.87 -20.19
CA ARG A 229 1.66 -18.61 -19.26
C ARG A 229 1.08 -17.21 -19.40
N LEU A 230 1.90 -16.19 -19.68
CA LEU A 230 1.41 -14.86 -20.02
C LEU A 230 0.53 -14.90 -21.27
N ASP A 231 0.96 -15.63 -22.31
CA ASP A 231 0.22 -15.75 -23.56
C ASP A 231 -1.15 -16.41 -23.34
N GLU A 232 -1.19 -17.45 -22.51
CA GLU A 232 -2.43 -18.14 -22.12
C GLU A 232 -3.38 -17.24 -21.29
N TRP A 233 -2.81 -16.49 -20.33
CA TRP A 233 -3.60 -15.68 -19.39
C TRP A 233 -4.09 -14.37 -19.98
N ILE A 234 -3.26 -13.69 -20.79
CA ILE A 234 -3.56 -12.36 -21.31
C ILE A 234 -4.32 -12.50 -22.63
N THR A 235 -5.63 -12.63 -22.50
CA THR A 235 -6.59 -12.71 -23.62
C THR A 235 -7.51 -11.50 -23.62
N VAL A 236 -7.92 -11.03 -24.80
CA VAL A 236 -8.89 -9.93 -24.92
C VAL A 236 -10.31 -10.49 -24.89
N PRO A 237 -11.12 -10.21 -23.85
CA PRO A 237 -12.49 -10.68 -23.79
C PRO A 237 -13.39 -9.83 -24.70
N ASP A 238 -14.43 -10.44 -25.30
CA ASP A 238 -15.40 -9.74 -26.15
C ASP A 238 -16.25 -8.73 -25.37
N GLN A 239 -16.45 -8.98 -24.07
CA GLN A 239 -17.31 -8.20 -23.19
C GLN A 239 -16.49 -7.36 -22.20
N ARG A 240 -17.16 -6.38 -21.57
CA ARG A 240 -16.57 -5.62 -20.48
C ARG A 240 -16.33 -6.54 -19.28
N VAL A 241 -15.14 -6.48 -18.69
CA VAL A 241 -14.74 -7.33 -17.56
C VAL A 241 -14.43 -6.50 -16.32
N LYS A 242 -14.77 -7.05 -15.15
CA LYS A 242 -14.40 -6.46 -13.87
C LYS A 242 -12.99 -6.89 -13.48
N ILE A 243 -12.28 -6.01 -12.80
CA ILE A 243 -11.01 -6.31 -12.14
C ILE A 243 -11.07 -5.80 -10.70
N THR A 244 -10.61 -6.60 -9.74
CA THR A 244 -10.52 -6.18 -8.33
C THR A 244 -9.25 -5.36 -8.08
N PRO A 245 -9.16 -4.60 -6.97
CA PRO A 245 -7.92 -3.93 -6.60
C PRO A 245 -6.71 -4.86 -6.43
N THR A 246 -6.96 -6.11 -6.04
CA THR A 246 -5.93 -7.14 -5.87
C THR A 246 -5.53 -7.75 -7.20
N GLY A 247 -6.51 -8.07 -8.06
CA GLY A 247 -6.29 -8.53 -9.43
C GLY A 247 -5.52 -7.50 -10.26
N SER A 248 -5.75 -6.20 -10.06
CA SER A 248 -4.96 -5.18 -10.77
C SER A 248 -3.52 -5.06 -10.27
N CYS A 249 -3.27 -5.29 -8.98
CA CYS A 249 -1.91 -5.46 -8.48
C CYS A 249 -1.21 -6.68 -9.09
N PHE A 250 -1.93 -7.80 -9.23
CA PHE A 250 -1.44 -9.01 -9.88
C PHE A 250 -1.05 -8.75 -11.34
N LEU A 251 -1.95 -8.21 -12.16
CA LEU A 251 -1.66 -7.93 -13.58
C LEU A 251 -0.51 -6.93 -13.73
N ARG A 252 -0.48 -5.89 -12.89
CA ARG A 252 0.63 -4.94 -12.88
C ARG A 252 1.97 -5.64 -12.62
N LEU A 253 2.03 -6.59 -11.69
CA LEU A 253 3.25 -7.36 -11.44
C LEU A 253 3.64 -8.22 -12.66
N LEU A 254 2.68 -8.80 -13.38
CA LEU A 254 2.97 -9.52 -14.62
C LEU A 254 3.59 -8.62 -15.69
N VAL A 255 3.09 -7.39 -15.85
CA VAL A 255 3.69 -6.39 -16.74
C VAL A 255 5.13 -6.08 -16.34
N TRP A 256 5.37 -5.85 -15.04
CA TRP A 256 6.72 -5.60 -14.53
C TRP A 256 7.67 -6.78 -14.71
N TYR A 257 7.21 -8.01 -14.50
CA TYR A 257 8.06 -9.18 -14.74
C TYR A 257 8.32 -9.41 -16.23
N GLY A 258 7.34 -9.15 -17.09
CA GLY A 258 7.53 -9.20 -18.53
C GLY A 258 8.49 -8.13 -19.06
N SER A 259 8.64 -6.98 -18.38
CA SER A 259 9.66 -5.98 -18.74
C SER A 259 11.09 -6.37 -18.40
N LEU A 260 11.29 -7.45 -17.63
CA LEU A 260 12.62 -8.01 -17.38
C LEU A 260 13.12 -8.91 -18.52
N LEU A 261 12.22 -9.31 -19.42
CA LEU A 261 12.46 -10.19 -20.56
C LEU A 261 12.74 -9.39 -21.83
N HIS A 262 13.14 -10.09 -22.89
CA HIS A 262 13.31 -9.49 -24.21
C HIS A 262 11.98 -8.93 -24.74
N GLU A 263 11.99 -7.66 -25.15
CA GLU A 263 10.80 -6.91 -25.56
C GLU A 263 10.05 -7.56 -26.73
N ASP A 264 10.78 -8.06 -27.74
CA ASP A 264 10.20 -8.78 -28.89
C ASP A 264 9.35 -10.01 -28.49
N ARG A 265 9.56 -10.56 -27.29
CA ARG A 265 8.84 -11.75 -26.81
C ARG A 265 7.71 -11.41 -25.85
N SER A 266 7.94 -10.49 -24.91
CA SER A 266 6.95 -10.17 -23.87
C SER A 266 5.96 -9.10 -24.30
N LEU A 267 6.42 -8.09 -25.04
CA LEU A 267 5.59 -6.92 -25.37
C LEU A 267 4.36 -7.28 -26.23
N PRO A 268 4.46 -8.12 -27.28
CA PRO A 268 3.27 -8.54 -28.06
C PRO A 268 2.16 -9.21 -27.24
N ILE A 269 2.50 -9.83 -26.11
CA ILE A 269 1.54 -10.43 -25.20
C ILE A 269 0.95 -9.35 -24.27
N LEU A 270 1.81 -8.54 -23.66
CA LEU A 270 1.39 -7.55 -22.66
C LEU A 270 0.53 -6.43 -23.25
N VAL A 271 0.79 -5.99 -24.48
CA VAL A 271 0.01 -4.92 -25.13
C VAL A 271 -1.44 -5.29 -25.38
N ARG A 272 -1.79 -6.58 -25.37
CA ARG A 272 -3.20 -7.04 -25.43
C ARG A 272 -4.05 -6.45 -24.29
N LEU A 273 -3.44 -6.12 -23.15
CA LEU A 273 -4.12 -5.45 -22.03
C LEU A 273 -4.65 -4.05 -22.39
N ALA A 274 -4.08 -3.39 -23.40
CA ALA A 274 -4.57 -2.11 -23.93
C ALA A 274 -5.99 -2.24 -24.52
N ASN A 275 -6.30 -3.42 -25.05
CA ASN A 275 -7.56 -3.70 -25.74
C ASN A 275 -8.64 -4.29 -24.83
N VAL A 276 -8.31 -4.61 -23.57
CA VAL A 276 -9.28 -5.12 -22.61
C VAL A 276 -10.26 -4.01 -22.22
N ARG A 277 -11.55 -4.28 -22.37
CA ARG A 277 -12.61 -3.35 -21.99
C ARG A 277 -12.94 -3.52 -20.50
N TRP A 278 -12.47 -2.61 -19.66
CA TRP A 278 -12.70 -2.69 -18.22
C TRP A 278 -14.06 -2.11 -17.82
N LEU A 279 -14.76 -2.77 -16.91
CA LEU A 279 -16.04 -2.28 -16.36
C LEU A 279 -15.82 -1.07 -15.44
N HIS A 280 -14.73 -1.06 -14.68
CA HIS A 280 -14.33 0.02 -13.79
C HIS A 280 -12.90 0.45 -14.11
N PRO A 281 -12.65 1.73 -14.45
CA PRO A 281 -11.33 2.19 -14.85
C PRO A 281 -10.35 2.27 -13.67
N GLU A 282 -10.80 2.75 -12.49
CA GLU A 282 -9.92 3.06 -11.35
C GLU A 282 -8.95 1.91 -10.96
N PRO A 283 -9.38 0.64 -10.79
CA PRO A 283 -8.41 -0.40 -10.47
C PRO A 283 -7.50 -0.74 -11.65
N ALA A 284 -8.01 -0.68 -12.88
CA ALA A 284 -7.28 -0.98 -14.11
C ALA A 284 -6.22 0.09 -14.45
N THR A 285 -6.38 1.34 -14.00
CA THR A 285 -5.38 2.41 -14.16
C THR A 285 -3.98 1.95 -13.74
N LYS A 286 -3.84 1.16 -12.68
CA LYS A 286 -2.53 0.63 -12.24
C LYS A 286 -1.84 -0.26 -13.27
N VAL A 287 -2.63 -1.06 -14.01
CA VAL A 287 -2.14 -1.97 -15.04
C VAL A 287 -1.74 -1.16 -16.25
N ILE A 288 -2.61 -0.22 -16.67
CA ILE A 288 -2.36 0.64 -17.82
C ILE A 288 -1.17 1.58 -17.59
N SER A 289 -1.00 2.13 -16.39
CA SER A 289 0.18 2.93 -16.03
C SER A 289 1.48 2.14 -16.18
N ALA A 290 1.49 0.86 -15.76
CA ALA A 290 2.68 0.02 -15.92
C ALA A 290 2.94 -0.34 -17.39
N LEU A 291 1.89 -0.59 -18.16
CA LEU A 291 1.99 -0.83 -19.60
C LEU A 291 2.46 0.42 -20.36
N ALA A 292 1.96 1.60 -20.00
CA ALA A 292 2.38 2.87 -20.57
C ALA A 292 3.85 3.18 -20.26
N TRP A 293 4.29 2.91 -19.03
CA TRP A 293 5.71 2.97 -18.68
C TRP A 293 6.55 2.05 -19.58
N LEU A 294 6.11 0.80 -19.79
CA LEU A 294 6.83 -0.18 -20.60
C LEU A 294 6.89 0.24 -22.08
N LEU A 295 5.77 0.68 -22.64
CA LEU A 295 5.71 1.18 -24.02
C LEU A 295 6.54 2.45 -24.20
N ARG A 296 6.65 3.28 -23.17
CA ARG A 296 7.53 4.45 -23.22
C ARG A 296 9.01 4.08 -23.25
N THR A 297 9.41 3.00 -22.58
CA THR A 297 10.82 2.57 -22.52
C THR A 297 11.24 1.67 -23.67
N SER A 298 10.32 0.86 -24.19
CA SER A 298 10.59 -0.25 -25.13
C SER A 298 9.62 -0.31 -26.31
N GLY A 299 8.64 0.59 -26.38
CA GLY A 299 7.67 0.61 -27.47
C GLY A 299 8.30 1.09 -28.77
N THR A 300 8.11 0.30 -29.82
CA THR A 300 8.46 0.67 -31.20
C THR A 300 7.21 1.15 -31.95
N GLU A 301 7.39 1.70 -33.15
CA GLU A 301 6.29 2.09 -34.05
C GLU A 301 5.33 0.93 -34.39
N GLY A 302 5.77 -0.33 -34.25
CA GLY A 302 4.92 -1.49 -34.43
C GLY A 302 3.74 -1.58 -33.46
N PHE A 303 3.83 -0.92 -32.30
CA PHE A 303 2.77 -0.89 -31.27
C PHE A 303 1.99 0.43 -31.25
N ARG A 304 2.09 1.24 -32.32
CA ARG A 304 1.37 2.51 -32.44
C ARG A 304 -0.14 2.37 -32.20
N PRO A 305 -0.86 1.36 -32.74
CA PRO A 305 -2.30 1.21 -32.49
C PRO A 305 -2.64 1.06 -31.00
N GLU A 306 -1.87 0.29 -30.25
CA GLU A 306 -2.08 0.08 -28.82
C GLU A 306 -1.69 1.33 -28.01
N ILE A 307 -0.64 2.03 -28.40
CA ILE A 307 -0.26 3.33 -27.81
C ILE A 307 -1.38 4.36 -28.01
N GLU A 308 -1.94 4.45 -29.22
CA GLU A 308 -3.11 5.30 -29.51
C GLU A 308 -4.33 4.92 -28.68
N ALA A 309 -4.62 3.62 -28.56
CA ALA A 309 -5.73 3.11 -27.76
C ALA A 309 -5.59 3.48 -26.28
N ILE A 310 -4.39 3.33 -25.71
CA ILE A 310 -4.09 3.70 -24.32
C ILE A 310 -4.24 5.22 -24.14
N CYS A 311 -3.57 6.03 -24.97
CA CYS A 311 -3.59 7.48 -24.83
C CYS A 311 -5.01 8.05 -24.99
N ARG A 312 -5.85 7.46 -25.85
CA ARG A 312 -7.24 7.89 -26.05
C ARG A 312 -8.13 7.56 -24.85
N ALA A 313 -7.95 6.39 -24.25
CA ALA A 313 -8.84 5.90 -23.20
C ALA A 313 -8.39 6.28 -21.77
N TRP A 314 -7.14 6.69 -21.57
CA TRP A 314 -6.55 6.80 -20.22
C TRP A 314 -5.72 8.05 -19.95
N SER A 315 -5.68 9.03 -20.87
CA SER A 315 -4.90 10.27 -20.73
C SER A 315 -5.16 11.00 -19.41
N THR A 316 -6.41 11.11 -18.99
CA THR A 316 -6.79 11.86 -17.76
C THR A 316 -6.56 11.06 -16.47
N GLU A 317 -6.30 9.75 -16.57
CA GLU A 317 -6.29 8.85 -15.41
C GLU A 317 -4.86 8.53 -14.93
N SER A 318 -3.83 8.81 -15.74
CA SER A 318 -2.46 8.38 -15.46
C SER A 318 -1.38 9.31 -16.01
N ILE A 319 -0.50 9.76 -15.12
CA ILE A 319 0.70 10.53 -15.46
C ILE A 319 1.63 9.74 -16.41
N GLU A 320 1.71 8.41 -16.29
CA GLU A 320 2.54 7.61 -17.21
C GLU A 320 1.93 7.55 -18.62
N VAL A 321 0.61 7.62 -18.74
CA VAL A 321 -0.07 7.70 -20.05
C VAL A 321 0.16 9.06 -20.69
N GLU A 322 0.11 10.15 -19.91
CA GLU A 322 0.48 11.48 -20.41
C GLU A 322 1.94 11.53 -20.87
N ARG A 323 2.86 10.95 -20.11
CA ARG A 323 4.28 10.84 -20.51
C ARG A 323 4.45 10.04 -21.80
N LEU A 324 3.72 8.94 -21.97
CA LEU A 324 3.71 8.17 -23.21
C LEU A 324 3.19 9.03 -24.38
N LYS A 325 2.11 9.78 -24.16
CA LYS A 325 1.49 10.65 -25.14
C LYS A 325 2.41 11.79 -25.59
N THR A 326 3.15 12.41 -24.68
CA THR A 326 4.12 13.46 -25.04
C THR A 326 5.22 12.95 -25.98
N ILE A 327 5.59 11.67 -25.87
CA ILE A 327 6.64 11.06 -26.71
C ILE A 327 6.09 10.67 -28.09
N HIS A 328 4.93 10.02 -28.15
CA HIS A 328 4.40 9.48 -29.42
C HIS A 328 3.45 10.43 -30.16
N PHE A 329 2.84 11.40 -29.46
CA PHE A 329 1.90 12.38 -29.99
C PHE A 329 2.18 13.80 -29.46
N PRO A 330 3.40 14.35 -29.67
CA PRO A 330 3.80 15.62 -29.07
C PRO A 330 2.89 16.79 -29.45
N ILE A 331 2.41 16.85 -30.70
CA ILE A 331 1.50 17.91 -31.16
C ILE A 331 0.17 17.84 -30.39
N GLN A 332 -0.42 16.65 -30.27
CA GLN A 332 -1.67 16.46 -29.52
C GLN A 332 -1.48 16.81 -28.04
N SER A 333 -0.37 16.36 -27.44
CA SER A 333 -0.05 16.67 -26.04
C SER A 333 0.09 18.18 -25.79
N GLN A 334 0.72 18.93 -26.70
CA GLN A 334 0.82 20.38 -26.62
C GLN A 334 -0.54 21.08 -26.78
N MET A 335 -1.39 20.60 -27.69
CA MET A 335 -2.74 21.13 -27.88
C MET A 335 -3.59 20.94 -26.62
N ASP A 336 -3.52 19.75 -26.02
CA ASP A 336 -4.27 19.45 -24.80
C ASP A 336 -3.76 20.30 -23.61
N GLN A 337 -2.44 20.43 -23.45
CA GLN A 337 -1.86 21.32 -22.43
C GLN A 337 -2.27 22.78 -22.61
N SER A 338 -2.32 23.26 -23.85
CA SER A 338 -2.75 24.64 -24.16
C SER A 338 -4.24 24.82 -23.84
N ALA A 339 -5.07 23.82 -24.13
CA ALA A 339 -6.49 23.83 -23.80
C ALA A 339 -6.71 23.80 -22.28
N ASP A 340 -5.97 22.97 -21.54
CA ASP A 340 -6.05 22.89 -20.08
C ASP A 340 -5.60 24.20 -19.41
N GLN A 341 -4.52 24.83 -19.92
CA GLN A 341 -4.07 26.15 -19.46
C GLN A 341 -5.12 27.23 -19.71
N GLU A 342 -5.78 27.23 -20.87
CA GLU A 342 -6.86 28.16 -21.19
C GLU A 342 -8.08 27.97 -20.26
N VAL A 343 -8.47 26.73 -19.98
CA VAL A 343 -9.56 26.41 -19.06
C VAL A 343 -9.21 26.84 -17.63
N ALA A 344 -7.99 26.57 -17.18
CA ALA A 344 -7.50 27.00 -15.86
C ALA A 344 -7.52 28.53 -15.75
N ARG A 345 -7.02 29.24 -16.77
CA ARG A 345 -7.05 30.71 -16.82
C ARG A 345 -8.48 31.25 -16.71
N ARG A 346 -9.42 30.75 -17.52
CA ARG A 346 -10.82 31.17 -17.46
C ARG A 346 -11.48 30.88 -16.12
N THR A 347 -11.13 29.76 -15.51
CA THR A 347 -11.65 29.38 -14.18
C THR A 347 -11.15 30.37 -13.13
N ASN A 348 -9.88 30.74 -13.18
CA ASN A 348 -9.29 31.74 -12.29
C ASN A 348 -9.92 33.12 -12.52
N ASP A 349 -10.08 33.57 -13.76
CA ASP A 349 -10.74 34.84 -14.10
C ASP A 349 -12.16 34.90 -13.50
N LEU A 350 -12.93 33.81 -13.61
CA LEU A 350 -14.27 33.70 -13.02
C LEU A 350 -14.26 33.73 -11.49
N LEU A 351 -13.30 33.04 -10.85
CA LEU A 351 -13.15 33.06 -9.40
C LEU A 351 -12.75 34.46 -8.89
N GLU A 352 -11.88 35.16 -9.61
CA GLU A 352 -11.51 36.55 -9.31
C GLU A 352 -12.70 37.50 -9.47
N GLU A 353 -13.51 37.35 -10.54
CA GLU A 353 -14.73 38.11 -10.74
C GLU A 353 -15.73 37.88 -9.60
N GLN A 354 -15.98 36.61 -9.23
CA GLN A 354 -16.87 36.26 -8.11
C GLN A 354 -16.37 36.82 -6.78
N ALA A 355 -15.06 36.75 -6.52
CA ALA A 355 -14.46 37.34 -5.32
C ALA A 355 -14.62 38.88 -5.30
N GLY A 356 -14.47 39.54 -6.46
CA GLY A 356 -14.70 40.98 -6.62
C GLY A 356 -16.16 41.37 -6.36
N GLN A 357 -17.13 40.62 -6.90
CA GLN A 357 -18.56 40.84 -6.68
C GLN A 357 -18.94 40.63 -5.20
N ALA A 358 -18.45 39.57 -4.57
CA ALA A 358 -18.67 39.29 -3.16
C ALA A 358 -18.11 40.41 -2.27
N PHE A 359 -16.91 40.91 -2.59
CA PHE A 359 -16.31 42.05 -1.89
C PHE A 359 -17.14 43.33 -2.03
N SER A 360 -17.63 43.62 -3.25
CA SER A 360 -18.51 44.76 -3.49
C SER A 360 -19.78 44.67 -2.64
N MET A 361 -20.42 43.49 -2.58
CA MET A 361 -21.61 43.26 -1.77
C MET A 361 -21.33 43.45 -0.27
N LEU A 362 -20.21 42.93 0.23
CA LEU A 362 -19.78 43.10 1.62
C LEU A 362 -19.57 44.58 1.97
N ASN A 363 -18.93 45.36 1.10
CA ASN A 363 -18.76 46.79 1.30
C ASN A 363 -20.09 47.55 1.33
N THR A 364 -21.06 47.17 0.49
CA THR A 364 -22.41 47.74 0.54
C THR A 364 -23.10 47.45 1.88
N ILE A 365 -23.00 46.23 2.39
CA ILE A 365 -23.56 45.85 3.70
C ILE A 365 -22.87 46.61 4.84
N ALA A 366 -21.54 46.72 4.81
CA ALA A 366 -20.77 47.47 5.81
C ALA A 366 -21.16 48.95 5.84
N ALA A 367 -21.33 49.57 4.67
CA ALA A 367 -21.78 50.95 4.55
C ALA A 367 -23.20 51.16 5.11
N GLN A 368 -24.09 50.18 4.94
CA GLN A 368 -25.46 50.23 5.49
C GLN A 368 -25.52 50.00 7.01
N THR A 369 -24.61 49.20 7.56
CA THR A 369 -24.64 48.78 8.98
C THR A 369 -23.68 49.55 9.88
N GLY A 370 -22.72 50.30 9.33
CA GLY A 370 -21.68 51.01 10.08
C GLY A 370 -20.53 50.11 10.59
N ALA A 371 -20.48 48.84 10.18
CA ALA A 371 -19.46 47.87 10.58
C ALA A 371 -18.26 47.87 9.62
N HIS A 372 -17.33 48.81 9.81
CA HIS A 372 -16.28 49.08 8.82
C HIS A 372 -15.00 48.22 8.93
N VAL A 373 -14.69 47.64 10.11
CA VAL A 373 -13.40 46.97 10.37
C VAL A 373 -13.44 45.46 10.14
N ASP A 374 -14.54 44.80 10.52
CA ASP A 374 -14.66 43.33 10.43
C ASP A 374 -14.78 42.84 8.98
N THR A 375 -15.34 43.66 8.11
CA THR A 375 -15.60 43.35 6.70
C THR A 375 -14.31 43.22 5.86
N VAL A 376 -13.29 44.03 6.17
CA VAL A 376 -11.99 44.00 5.46
C VAL A 376 -11.16 42.79 5.86
N LEU A 377 -11.21 42.38 7.13
CA LEU A 377 -10.52 41.19 7.62
C LEU A 377 -11.12 39.90 7.06
N GLU A 378 -12.45 39.84 6.90
CA GLU A 378 -13.11 38.68 6.32
C GLU A 378 -12.81 38.53 4.82
N TYR A 379 -12.71 39.64 4.07
CA TYR A 379 -12.24 39.61 2.68
C TYR A 379 -10.82 39.03 2.55
N TRP A 380 -9.89 39.45 3.40
CA TRP A 380 -8.52 38.91 3.39
C TRP A 380 -8.46 37.43 3.74
N ARG A 381 -9.32 36.95 4.65
CA ARG A 381 -9.46 35.51 4.93
C ARG A 381 -10.00 34.73 3.75
N ILE A 382 -11.06 35.22 3.10
CA ILE A 382 -11.63 34.56 1.91
C ILE A 382 -10.59 34.51 0.80
N ARG A 383 -9.90 35.62 0.52
CA ARG A 383 -8.83 35.68 -0.50
C ARG A 383 -7.69 34.72 -0.17
N GLN A 384 -7.19 34.71 1.07
CA GLN A 384 -6.15 33.75 1.47
C GLN A 384 -6.62 32.30 1.35
N ALA A 385 -7.87 31.98 1.71
CA ALA A 385 -8.42 30.64 1.58
C ALA A 385 -8.57 30.19 0.12
N VAL A 386 -8.87 31.12 -0.80
CA VAL A 386 -8.89 30.84 -2.25
C VAL A 386 -7.46 30.62 -2.76
N THR A 387 -6.51 31.50 -2.45
CA THR A 387 -5.12 31.39 -2.93
C THR A 387 -4.39 30.18 -2.33
N GLN A 388 -4.66 29.80 -1.09
CA GLN A 388 -4.05 28.61 -0.44
C GLN A 388 -4.60 27.28 -0.95
N ARG A 389 -5.75 27.27 -1.64
CA ARG A 389 -6.22 26.07 -2.36
C ARG A 389 -5.50 25.82 -3.68
N GLU A 390 -4.82 26.84 -4.22
CA GLU A 390 -4.22 26.80 -5.56
C GLU A 390 -2.72 26.51 -5.58
N THR A 391 -2.03 26.60 -4.44
CA THR A 391 -0.70 25.98 -4.33
C THR A 391 -0.91 24.50 -4.08
N PRO A 392 -0.55 23.60 -5.01
CA PRO A 392 -0.26 22.23 -4.61
C PRO A 392 0.77 22.36 -3.49
N GLU A 393 0.51 21.80 -2.32
CA GLU A 393 1.57 21.63 -1.33
C GLU A 393 2.70 20.91 -2.08
N ASP A 394 3.78 21.65 -2.38
CA ASP A 394 5.08 21.09 -2.66
C ASP A 394 5.44 20.29 -1.41
N VAL A 395 5.02 19.03 -1.40
CA VAL A 395 5.54 18.03 -0.47
C VAL A 395 7.04 18.10 -0.66
N PRO A 396 7.82 18.53 0.34
CA PRO A 396 9.26 18.65 0.18
C PRO A 396 9.78 17.29 -0.26
N VAL A 397 10.29 17.25 -1.50
CA VAL A 397 11.03 16.10 -2.00
C VAL A 397 12.15 15.87 -0.99
N PRO A 398 12.29 14.68 -0.39
CA PRO A 398 13.39 14.42 0.53
C PRO A 398 14.68 14.69 -0.21
N THR A 399 15.42 15.72 0.24
CA THR A 399 16.76 16.01 -0.24
C THR A 399 17.56 14.73 -0.08
N GLN A 400 17.98 14.13 -1.19
CA GLN A 400 18.94 13.04 -1.13
C GLN A 400 20.22 13.62 -0.55
N GLU A 401 20.52 13.26 0.69
CA GLU A 401 21.83 13.45 1.28
C GLU A 401 22.87 12.84 0.32
N SER A 402 23.70 13.72 -0.21
CA SER A 402 24.91 13.39 -0.95
C SER A 402 25.76 12.44 -0.12
N ALA A 403 25.87 11.20 -0.59
CA ALA A 403 26.87 10.27 -0.09
C ALA A 403 28.25 10.88 -0.36
N GLY A 404 28.93 11.24 0.73
CA GLY A 404 30.33 11.63 0.71
C GLY A 404 31.18 10.54 0.08
N SER A 405 31.99 10.94 -0.89
CA SER A 405 33.16 10.22 -1.35
C SER A 405 34.10 9.98 -0.17
N GLY A 406 34.13 8.76 0.34
CA GLY A 406 35.20 8.26 1.18
C GLY A 406 36.14 7.41 0.34
N GLU A 407 37.30 7.97 0.00
CA GLU A 407 38.47 7.21 -0.42
C GLU A 407 38.94 6.32 0.74
N ASN A 408 39.11 5.02 0.46
CA ASN A 408 40.19 4.14 0.94
C ASN A 408 40.08 2.78 0.26
#